data_AF-A0A9P8SLT6-F1
#
_entry.id   AF-A0A9P8SLT6-F1
#
_cell.length_a   1.000
_cell.length_b   1.000
_cell.length_c   1.000
_cell.angle_alpha   90.00
_cell.angle_beta   90.00
_cell.angle_gamma   90.00
#
_symmetry.space_group_name_H-M   'P 1'
#
loop_
_entity.id
_entity.type
_entity.pdbx_description
1 polymer ?
#
loop_
_entity_poly.entity_id
_entity_poly.type
_entity_poly.pdbx_seq_one_letter_code
_entity_poly.pdbx_strand_id
1 'polypeptide(L)'
;MDVLNKAYGLTGMQYTLKGIDRTVNSAWANGDDQSNMKKQLRKGDYKTLNLYYMDKITTPGLPPEALILGQCTFPVTVTEKSDDFFDDGCRMLKLTLPGGTIPGTGKATFEGKTTVHEVGHWNGLFHTFMGGSARDTCQNSTGPSIAGVDAIHNYMNYYDDSCLDQFTPGQIQHLQNMWGKFRKSSNVYA
;
A
#
# COMPACT_ATOMS: atom_id res chain seq x y z
N MET A 1 1.43 3.32 -12.88
CA MET A 1 2.25 2.11 -13.01
C MET A 1 3.74 2.43 -12.97
N ASP A 2 4.20 3.46 -13.68
CA ASP A 2 5.63 3.81 -13.75
C ASP A 2 6.26 4.07 -12.38
N VAL A 3 5.57 4.81 -11.49
CA VAL A 3 6.01 5.06 -10.11
C VAL A 3 6.23 3.75 -9.35
N LEU A 4 5.28 2.81 -9.46
CA LEU A 4 5.36 1.50 -8.80
C LEU A 4 6.54 0.68 -9.35
N ASN A 5 6.65 0.55 -10.67
CA ASN A 5 7.75 -0.22 -11.27
C ASN A 5 9.12 0.42 -11.04
N LYS A 6 9.21 1.75 -10.96
CA LYS A 6 10.46 2.44 -10.59
C LYS A 6 10.87 2.08 -9.15
N ALA A 7 9.95 2.19 -8.19
CA ALA A 7 10.24 1.90 -6.79
C ALA A 7 10.63 0.43 -6.55
N TYR A 8 10.01 -0.50 -7.27
CA TYR A 8 10.28 -1.93 -7.16
C TYR A 8 11.42 -2.44 -8.07
N GLY A 9 12.05 -1.59 -8.87
CA GLY A 9 13.03 -2.00 -9.89
C GLY A 9 14.23 -2.79 -9.33
N LEU A 10 14.66 -2.49 -8.09
CA LEU A 10 15.76 -3.21 -7.42
C LEU A 10 15.32 -4.49 -6.70
N THR A 11 14.01 -4.74 -6.61
CA THR A 11 13.46 -5.91 -5.90
C THR A 11 13.39 -7.16 -6.77
N GLY A 12 13.52 -7.01 -8.09
CA GLY A 12 13.21 -8.07 -9.06
C GLY A 12 11.72 -8.31 -9.29
N MET A 13 10.84 -7.52 -8.64
CA MET A 13 9.40 -7.52 -8.91
C MET A 13 9.05 -6.54 -10.01
N GLN A 14 8.14 -6.95 -10.89
CA GLN A 14 7.60 -6.10 -11.96
C GLN A 14 6.09 -6.26 -12.02
N TYR A 15 5.39 -5.14 -12.12
CA TYR A 15 3.93 -5.09 -12.20
C TYR A 15 3.48 -4.72 -13.60
N THR A 16 2.60 -5.54 -14.17
CA THR A 16 1.97 -5.30 -15.47
C THR A 16 0.49 -5.02 -15.27
N LEU A 17 0.02 -3.89 -15.79
CA LEU A 17 -1.41 -3.56 -15.76
C LEU A 17 -2.19 -4.57 -16.61
N LYS A 18 -3.17 -5.25 -16.00
CA LYS A 18 -4.05 -6.20 -16.70
C LYS A 18 -5.36 -5.56 -17.19
N GLY A 19 -5.84 -4.54 -16.51
CA GLY A 19 -7.07 -3.83 -16.86
C GLY A 19 -7.40 -2.74 -15.85
N ILE A 20 -8.33 -1.87 -16.23
CA ILE A 20 -8.89 -0.84 -15.37
C ILE A 20 -10.40 -0.93 -15.51
N ASP A 21 -11.10 -1.05 -14.38
CA ASP A 21 -12.54 -0.95 -14.32
C ASP A 21 -12.94 0.30 -13.54
N ARG A 22 -14.13 0.81 -13.83
CA ARG A 22 -14.76 1.91 -13.08
C ARG A 22 -16.15 1.47 -12.67
N THR A 23 -16.41 1.51 -11.37
CA THR A 23 -17.70 1.13 -10.81
C THR A 23 -18.29 2.30 -10.04
N VAL A 24 -19.57 2.58 -10.29
CA VAL A 24 -20.31 3.63 -9.58
C VAL A 24 -21.11 2.97 -8.46
N ASN A 25 -20.65 3.14 -7.23
CA ASN A 25 -21.34 2.67 -6.03
C ASN A 25 -20.97 3.60 -4.85
N SER A 26 -21.96 4.28 -4.27
CA SER A 26 -21.74 5.28 -3.22
C SER A 26 -21.27 4.68 -1.90
N ALA A 27 -21.73 3.48 -1.53
CA ALA A 27 -21.30 2.80 -0.32
C ALA A 27 -19.81 2.45 -0.43
N TRP A 28 -19.41 1.81 -1.54
CA TRP A 28 -18.02 1.41 -1.76
C TRP A 28 -17.08 2.61 -1.89
N ALA A 29 -17.53 3.68 -2.54
CA ALA A 29 -16.75 4.92 -2.65
C ALA A 29 -16.49 5.56 -1.27
N ASN A 30 -17.41 5.41 -0.32
CA ASN A 30 -17.29 5.91 1.05
C ASN A 30 -16.50 4.96 1.98
N GLY A 31 -15.97 3.85 1.45
CA GLY A 31 -15.20 2.86 2.20
C GLY A 31 -16.07 1.78 2.87
N ASP A 32 -17.38 1.82 2.70
CA ASP A 32 -18.32 0.87 3.29
C ASP A 32 -18.42 -0.43 2.47
N ASP A 33 -18.93 -1.49 3.11
CA ASP A 33 -19.22 -2.79 2.46
C ASP A 33 -18.02 -3.39 1.70
N GLN A 34 -16.82 -3.24 2.28
CA GLN A 34 -15.55 -3.64 1.67
C GLN A 34 -15.56 -5.11 1.23
N SER A 35 -16.00 -6.03 2.08
CA SER A 35 -15.90 -7.47 1.79
C SER A 35 -16.76 -7.84 0.57
N ASN A 36 -17.97 -7.30 0.46
CA ASN A 36 -18.83 -7.52 -0.70
C ASN A 36 -18.25 -6.83 -1.96
N MET A 37 -17.75 -5.60 -1.83
CA MET A 37 -17.06 -4.90 -2.91
C MET A 37 -15.92 -5.77 -3.48
N LYS A 38 -15.02 -6.26 -2.61
CA LYS A 38 -13.88 -7.07 -3.06
C LYS A 38 -14.32 -8.42 -3.63
N LYS A 39 -15.35 -9.07 -3.05
CA LYS A 39 -15.94 -10.30 -3.62
C LYS A 39 -16.44 -10.12 -5.05
N GLN A 40 -17.02 -8.96 -5.37
CA GLN A 40 -17.55 -8.69 -6.71
C GLN A 40 -16.50 -8.19 -7.70
N LEU A 41 -15.51 -7.43 -7.22
CA LEU A 41 -14.59 -6.70 -8.10
C LEU A 41 -13.22 -7.38 -8.27
N ARG A 42 -12.82 -8.28 -7.37
CA ARG A 42 -11.52 -8.96 -7.45
C ARG A 42 -11.40 -9.72 -8.77
N LYS A 43 -10.24 -9.61 -9.42
CA LYS A 43 -9.89 -10.36 -10.63
C LYS A 43 -8.59 -11.14 -10.46
N GLY A 44 -8.50 -12.25 -11.18
CA GLY A 44 -7.30 -13.09 -11.25
C GLY A 44 -7.10 -14.01 -10.04
N ASP A 45 -5.96 -14.67 -10.03
CA ASP A 45 -5.53 -15.60 -8.98
C ASP A 45 -4.88 -14.86 -7.79
N TYR A 46 -4.28 -15.58 -6.84
CA TYR A 46 -3.65 -14.97 -5.66
C TYR A 46 -2.32 -14.23 -5.97
N LYS A 47 -1.76 -14.42 -7.18
CA LYS A 47 -0.62 -13.64 -7.69
C LYS A 47 -1.06 -12.30 -8.28
N THR A 48 -2.35 -12.11 -8.51
CA THR A 48 -2.90 -10.89 -9.10
C THR A 48 -3.16 -9.83 -8.02
N LEU A 49 -2.40 -8.73 -8.09
CA LEU A 49 -2.58 -7.57 -7.23
C LEU A 49 -3.83 -6.77 -7.66
N ASN A 50 -4.80 -6.64 -6.75
CA ASN A 50 -6.00 -5.83 -6.95
C ASN A 50 -5.87 -4.52 -6.18
N LEU A 51 -6.02 -3.40 -6.89
CA LEU A 51 -5.89 -2.03 -6.40
C LEU A 51 -7.22 -1.28 -6.55
N TYR A 52 -7.80 -0.82 -5.44
CA TYR A 52 -9.07 -0.10 -5.43
C TYR A 52 -8.82 1.37 -5.04
N TYR A 53 -9.12 2.31 -5.93
CA TYR A 53 -9.03 3.74 -5.64
C TYR A 53 -10.42 4.31 -5.37
N MET A 54 -10.61 4.90 -4.19
CA MET A 54 -11.93 5.34 -3.70
C MET A 54 -11.88 6.70 -3.00
N ASP A 55 -13.04 7.24 -2.63
CA ASP A 55 -13.18 8.61 -2.14
C ASP A 55 -12.87 8.72 -0.64
N LYS A 56 -13.09 7.62 0.09
CA LYS A 56 -12.79 7.51 1.51
C LYS A 56 -12.36 6.10 1.86
N ILE A 57 -11.46 5.98 2.82
CA ILE A 57 -11.07 4.72 3.44
C ILE A 57 -11.57 4.73 4.88
N THR A 58 -12.27 3.68 5.27
CA THR A 58 -12.68 3.44 6.66
C THR A 58 -11.95 2.22 7.19
N THR A 59 -11.53 2.32 8.46
CA THR A 59 -10.80 1.26 9.16
C THR A 59 -11.45 1.03 10.51
N PRO A 60 -11.83 -0.21 10.86
CA PRO A 60 -12.37 -0.53 12.18
C PRO A 60 -11.45 -0.04 13.30
N GLY A 61 -12.03 0.57 14.33
CA GLY A 61 -11.29 1.09 15.48
C GLY A 61 -10.67 2.48 15.29
N LEU A 62 -10.79 3.09 14.10
CA LEU A 62 -10.45 4.49 13.88
C LEU A 62 -11.69 5.35 13.76
N PRO A 63 -11.62 6.64 14.16
CA PRO A 63 -12.75 7.54 14.04
C PRO A 63 -13.10 7.79 12.56
N PRO A 64 -14.39 8.06 12.22
CA PRO A 64 -14.83 8.28 10.85
C PRO A 64 -14.11 9.40 10.09
N GLU A 65 -13.54 10.36 10.81
CA GLU A 65 -12.77 11.50 10.29
C GLU A 65 -11.28 11.23 10.12
N ALA A 66 -10.78 10.05 10.51
CA ALA A 66 -9.38 9.68 10.32
C ALA A 66 -9.01 9.73 8.83
N LEU A 67 -8.00 10.52 8.49
CA LEU A 67 -7.45 10.55 7.14
C LEU A 67 -6.57 9.32 6.90
N ILE A 68 -7.11 8.34 6.20
CA ILE A 68 -6.40 7.14 5.79
C ILE A 68 -6.10 7.23 4.29
N LEU A 69 -4.82 7.24 3.94
CA LEU A 69 -4.35 7.37 2.56
C LEU A 69 -4.44 6.04 1.80
N GLY A 70 -4.20 4.93 2.49
CA GLY A 70 -4.28 3.60 1.94
C GLY A 70 -4.34 2.53 3.02
N GLN A 71 -4.67 1.32 2.59
CA GLN A 71 -4.63 0.11 3.40
C GLN A 71 -4.54 -1.13 2.50
N CYS A 72 -3.58 -2.02 2.78
CA CYS A 72 -3.54 -3.37 2.23
C CYS A 72 -3.62 -4.46 3.28
N THR A 73 -4.06 -5.63 2.84
CA THR A 73 -3.85 -6.89 3.55
C THR A 73 -2.38 -7.28 3.54
N PHE A 74 -1.90 -7.93 4.60
CA PHE A 74 -0.65 -8.67 4.57
C PHE A 74 -0.83 -10.00 3.81
N PRO A 75 0.25 -10.54 3.20
CA PRO A 75 0.18 -11.84 2.54
C PRO A 75 0.04 -12.97 3.57
N VAL A 76 -0.98 -13.79 3.38
CA VAL A 76 -1.22 -15.01 4.17
C VAL A 76 -1.38 -16.22 3.25
N THR A 77 -1.40 -17.43 3.82
CA THR A 77 -1.81 -18.62 3.08
C THR A 77 -3.32 -18.56 2.92
N VAL A 78 -3.80 -18.67 1.68
CA VAL A 78 -5.24 -18.68 1.38
C VAL A 78 -5.63 -19.93 0.62
N THR A 79 -6.88 -20.35 0.80
CA THR A 79 -7.58 -21.24 -0.13
C THR A 79 -8.25 -20.38 -1.18
N GLU A 80 -8.19 -20.78 -2.45
CA GLU A 80 -8.83 -20.02 -3.53
C GLU A 80 -10.34 -19.87 -3.25
N LYS A 81 -10.87 -18.66 -3.44
CA LYS A 81 -12.26 -18.29 -3.14
C LYS A 81 -12.67 -18.33 -1.65
N SER A 82 -11.71 -18.42 -0.72
CA SER A 82 -11.99 -18.13 0.70
C SER A 82 -12.27 -16.64 0.91
N ASP A 83 -12.79 -16.28 2.09
CA ASP A 83 -12.96 -14.87 2.45
C ASP A 83 -11.61 -14.12 2.44
N ASP A 84 -10.54 -14.72 2.98
CA ASP A 84 -9.18 -14.12 2.91
C ASP A 84 -8.69 -13.89 1.47
N PHE A 85 -9.04 -14.80 0.54
CA PHE A 85 -8.70 -14.63 -0.87
C PHE A 85 -9.42 -13.42 -1.48
N PHE A 86 -10.69 -13.23 -1.15
CA PHE A 86 -11.46 -12.08 -1.63
C PHE A 86 -11.04 -10.79 -0.95
N ASP A 87 -10.78 -10.82 0.35
CA ASP A 87 -10.37 -9.64 1.10
C ASP A 87 -8.94 -9.17 0.75
N ASP A 88 -8.11 -10.04 0.15
CA ASP A 88 -6.77 -9.68 -0.28
C ASP A 88 -6.72 -8.53 -1.31
N GLY A 89 -5.79 -7.60 -1.10
CA GLY A 89 -5.52 -6.47 -1.98
C GLY A 89 -5.59 -5.13 -1.26
N CYS A 90 -5.43 -4.06 -2.03
CA CYS A 90 -5.16 -2.72 -1.50
C CYS A 90 -6.28 -1.74 -1.83
N ARG A 91 -6.63 -0.88 -0.87
CA ARG A 91 -7.53 0.26 -1.06
C ARG A 91 -6.74 1.54 -0.84
N MET A 92 -6.90 2.52 -1.71
CA MET A 92 -6.23 3.82 -1.62
C MET A 92 -7.24 4.94 -1.80
N LEU A 93 -7.01 6.04 -1.10
CA LEU A 93 -7.68 7.29 -1.37
C LEU A 93 -7.28 7.79 -2.77
N LYS A 94 -8.24 8.03 -3.66
CA LYS A 94 -7.97 8.41 -5.07
C LYS A 94 -7.13 9.69 -5.19
N LEU A 95 -7.20 10.58 -4.20
CA LEU A 95 -6.46 11.84 -4.15
C LEU A 95 -4.94 11.64 -3.95
N THR A 96 -4.49 10.41 -3.66
CA THR A 96 -3.06 10.09 -3.51
C THR A 96 -2.43 9.59 -4.81
N LEU A 97 -3.18 9.58 -5.92
CA LEU A 97 -2.63 9.35 -7.25
C LEU A 97 -1.65 10.47 -7.65
N PRO A 98 -0.72 10.23 -8.58
CA PRO A 98 0.23 11.26 -9.02
C PRO A 98 -0.47 12.55 -9.46
N GLY A 99 -0.02 13.69 -8.94
CA GLY A 99 -0.61 15.01 -9.18
C GLY A 99 -1.82 15.34 -8.28
N GLY A 100 -2.24 14.40 -7.42
CA GLY A 100 -3.34 14.59 -6.49
C GLY A 100 -2.96 15.50 -5.32
N THR A 101 -3.98 16.11 -4.71
CA THR A 101 -3.84 16.94 -3.51
C THR A 101 -5.02 16.65 -2.57
N ILE A 102 -4.82 16.81 -1.26
CA ILE A 102 -5.89 16.69 -0.27
C ILE A 102 -6.14 18.09 0.32
N PRO A 103 -7.26 18.74 -0.05
CA PRO A 103 -7.60 20.07 0.43
C PRO A 103 -7.61 20.18 1.96
N GLY A 104 -7.14 21.31 2.48
CA GLY A 104 -7.20 21.60 3.92
C GLY A 104 -6.18 20.87 4.80
N THR A 105 -5.34 19.98 4.23
CA THR A 105 -4.33 19.24 5.01
C THR A 105 -2.94 19.86 4.97
N GLY A 106 -2.67 20.76 4.00
CA GLY A 106 -1.33 21.31 3.77
C GLY A 106 -0.30 20.29 3.25
N LYS A 107 -0.72 19.04 2.97
CA LYS A 107 0.16 18.01 2.40
C LYS A 107 0.63 18.42 1.01
N ALA A 108 1.89 18.09 0.70
CA ALA A 108 2.46 18.26 -0.63
C ALA A 108 1.66 17.49 -1.69
N THR A 109 1.88 17.85 -2.97
CA THR A 109 1.29 17.12 -4.08
C THR A 109 1.75 15.66 -4.06
N PHE A 110 0.83 14.72 -4.19
CA PHE A 110 1.14 13.30 -4.19
C PHE A 110 1.85 12.90 -5.47
N GLU A 111 2.85 12.03 -5.34
CA GLU A 111 3.62 11.48 -6.46
C GLU A 111 3.22 10.03 -6.76
N GLY A 112 2.25 9.48 -6.02
CA GLY A 112 1.76 8.11 -6.15
C GLY A 112 2.47 7.09 -5.25
N LYS A 113 3.30 7.55 -4.31
CA LYS A 113 4.09 6.66 -3.43
C LYS A 113 3.26 6.06 -2.30
N THR A 114 2.06 6.56 -2.04
CA THR A 114 1.06 5.81 -1.24
C THR A 114 0.83 4.40 -1.82
N THR A 115 0.68 4.25 -3.14
CA THR A 115 0.51 2.91 -3.74
C THR A 115 1.78 2.06 -3.56
N VAL A 116 2.98 2.67 -3.59
CA VAL A 116 4.24 1.95 -3.35
C VAL A 116 4.29 1.42 -1.91
N HIS A 117 3.97 2.26 -0.94
CA HIS A 117 3.89 1.91 0.49
C HIS A 117 2.94 0.74 0.73
N GLU A 118 1.71 0.89 0.24
CA GLU A 118 0.63 -0.07 0.37
C GLU A 118 1.01 -1.44 -0.25
N VAL A 119 1.56 -1.45 -1.46
CA VAL A 119 2.05 -2.70 -2.09
C VAL A 119 3.22 -3.32 -1.30
N GLY A 120 3.93 -2.54 -0.48
CA GLY A 120 4.91 -3.03 0.48
C GLY A 120 4.27 -3.93 1.53
N HIS A 121 3.15 -3.50 2.13
CA HIS A 121 2.35 -4.30 3.05
C HIS A 121 1.78 -5.55 2.39
N TRP A 122 1.28 -5.44 1.16
CA TRP A 122 0.75 -6.58 0.39
C TRP A 122 1.78 -7.68 0.15
N ASN A 123 3.07 -7.32 0.17
CA ASN A 123 4.22 -8.22 0.10
C ASN A 123 4.92 -8.44 1.46
N GLY A 124 4.33 -8.04 2.58
CA GLY A 124 4.80 -8.43 3.92
C GLY A 124 5.62 -7.38 4.68
N LEU A 125 5.90 -6.20 4.13
CA LEU A 125 6.68 -5.20 4.86
C LEU A 125 5.86 -4.51 5.92
N PHE A 126 6.42 -4.38 7.12
CA PHE A 126 5.87 -3.55 8.18
C PHE A 126 6.35 -2.10 8.04
N HIS A 127 5.67 -1.20 8.74
CA HIS A 127 6.17 0.16 8.93
C HIS A 127 7.55 0.16 9.58
N THR A 128 8.41 1.11 9.18
CA THR A 128 9.78 1.21 9.72
C THR A 128 9.83 1.56 11.21
N PHE A 129 8.80 2.23 11.73
CA PHE A 129 8.70 2.60 13.14
C PHE A 129 8.23 1.46 14.06
N MET A 130 7.75 0.34 13.50
CA MET A 130 7.46 -0.88 14.25
C MET A 130 8.79 -1.64 14.50
N GLY A 131 9.59 -1.12 15.43
CA GLY A 131 10.94 -1.65 15.72
C GLY A 131 11.89 -0.67 16.40
N GLY A 132 11.52 0.61 16.53
CA GLY A 132 12.22 1.61 17.33
C GLY A 132 13.52 2.13 16.70
N SER A 133 13.48 3.29 16.06
CA SER A 133 14.61 4.21 15.94
C SER A 133 14.09 5.63 15.64
N ALA A 134 14.74 6.62 16.26
CA ALA A 134 14.34 8.03 16.31
C ALA A 134 14.51 8.78 14.97
N ARG A 135 13.93 10.00 14.95
CA ARG A 135 13.62 10.79 13.75
C ARG A 135 14.76 11.71 13.30
N ASP A 136 15.15 11.61 12.03
CA ASP A 136 15.82 12.69 11.30
C ASP A 136 14.76 13.42 10.47
N THR A 137 14.95 14.72 10.25
CA THR A 137 13.96 15.55 9.56
C THR A 137 14.26 15.59 8.07
N CYS A 138 13.30 15.18 7.23
CA CYS A 138 13.24 15.67 5.85
C CYS A 138 13.44 17.19 5.83
N GLN A 139 14.06 17.75 4.80
CA GLN A 139 14.38 19.18 4.70
C GLN A 139 13.16 20.15 4.80
N ASN A 140 11.93 19.64 4.95
CA ASN A 140 10.71 20.41 5.20
C ASN A 140 9.96 20.03 6.51
N SER A 141 10.54 19.21 7.39
CA SER A 141 9.93 18.81 8.66
C SER A 141 10.30 19.82 9.75
N THR A 142 9.32 20.51 10.34
CA THR A 142 9.51 21.57 11.35
C THR A 142 9.89 21.06 12.76
N GLY A 143 10.59 19.93 12.88
CA GLY A 143 10.94 19.29 14.16
C GLY A 143 12.44 19.35 14.48
N PRO A 144 12.84 19.17 15.76
CA PRO A 144 14.26 19.08 16.10
C PRO A 144 14.88 17.79 15.55
N SER A 145 16.03 17.91 14.88
CA SER A 145 16.83 16.78 14.38
C SER A 145 17.45 16.02 15.56
N ILE A 146 17.23 14.70 15.62
CA ILE A 146 17.88 13.80 16.58
C ILE A 146 18.79 12.87 15.77
N ALA A 147 20.08 12.82 16.12
CA ALA A 147 21.04 11.96 15.42
C ALA A 147 20.64 10.47 15.53
N GLY A 148 20.47 9.83 14.37
CA GLY A 148 20.14 8.42 14.18
C GLY A 148 19.99 8.08 12.70
N VAL A 149 20.09 6.79 12.33
CA VAL A 149 19.83 6.33 10.95
C VAL A 149 18.32 6.24 10.74
N ASP A 150 17.65 7.37 10.55
CA ASP A 150 16.21 7.38 10.26
C ASP A 150 15.96 6.89 8.83
N ALA A 151 14.95 6.05 8.71
CA ALA A 151 14.42 5.58 7.45
C ALA A 151 13.49 6.65 6.82
N ILE A 152 13.87 7.94 6.82
CA ILE A 152 13.07 9.05 6.27
C ILE A 152 12.76 8.84 4.79
N HIS A 153 13.72 8.23 4.09
CA HIS A 153 13.63 7.96 2.66
C HIS A 153 12.95 6.62 2.37
N ASN A 154 12.52 5.90 3.40
CA ASN A 154 11.98 4.56 3.24
C ASN A 154 10.51 4.59 2.85
N TYR A 155 10.14 3.87 1.81
CA TYR A 155 8.75 3.77 1.37
C TYR A 155 7.79 3.30 2.45
N MET A 156 8.24 2.58 3.49
CA MET A 156 7.42 2.11 4.62
C MET A 156 7.33 3.11 5.79
N ASN A 157 7.73 4.36 5.57
CA ASN A 157 7.52 5.47 6.50
C ASN A 157 6.27 6.28 6.10
N TYR A 158 5.89 7.28 6.90
CA TYR A 158 4.73 8.15 6.70
C TYR A 158 5.09 9.58 6.26
N TYR A 159 6.34 9.83 5.87
CA TYR A 159 6.74 11.12 5.32
C TYR A 159 6.09 11.39 3.97
N ASP A 160 6.11 12.66 3.56
CA ASP A 160 5.60 13.08 2.26
C ASP A 160 6.32 12.35 1.13
N ASP A 161 5.57 12.10 0.05
CA ASP A 161 6.05 11.37 -1.13
C ASP A 161 7.44 11.85 -1.58
N SER A 162 7.69 13.17 -1.62
CA SER A 162 8.97 13.74 -2.05
C SER A 162 10.18 13.27 -1.24
N CYS A 163 9.98 12.79 -0.01
CA CYS A 163 11.04 12.22 0.82
C CYS A 163 11.32 10.75 0.53
N LEU A 164 10.32 9.99 0.07
CA LEU A 164 10.42 8.52 0.02
C LEU A 164 11.02 8.07 -1.32
N ASP A 165 12.11 7.31 -1.32
CA ASP A 165 12.77 6.87 -2.55
C ASP A 165 13.37 5.45 -2.53
N GLN A 166 13.36 4.75 -1.38
CA GLN A 166 14.05 3.46 -1.28
C GLN A 166 13.38 2.41 -0.37
N PHE A 167 13.69 1.15 -0.67
CA PHE A 167 13.63 0.03 0.27
C PHE A 167 15.04 -0.31 0.74
N THR A 168 15.20 -0.83 1.96
CA THR A 168 16.49 -1.36 2.41
C THR A 168 16.79 -2.72 1.76
N PRO A 169 18.07 -3.15 1.68
CA PRO A 169 18.39 -4.50 1.21
C PRO A 169 17.65 -5.61 1.98
N GLY A 170 17.47 -5.45 3.29
CA GLY A 170 16.70 -6.39 4.12
C GLY A 170 15.21 -6.42 3.76
N GLN A 171 14.60 -5.27 3.48
CA GLN A 171 13.22 -5.21 2.99
C GLN A 171 13.09 -5.86 1.61
N ILE A 172 14.05 -5.64 0.70
CA ILE A 172 14.06 -6.28 -0.62
C ILE A 172 14.08 -7.82 -0.47
N GLN A 173 14.97 -8.35 0.38
CA GLN A 173 15.01 -9.78 0.65
C GLN A 173 13.70 -10.28 1.27
N HIS A 174 13.11 -9.52 2.19
CA HIS A 174 11.84 -9.87 2.82
C HIS A 174 10.68 -9.92 1.81
N LEU A 175 10.57 -8.91 0.93
CA LEU A 175 9.60 -8.87 -0.17
C LEU A 175 9.69 -10.16 -1.02
N GLN A 176 10.90 -10.53 -1.44
CA GLN A 176 11.13 -11.74 -2.24
C GLN A 176 10.73 -13.02 -1.50
N ASN A 177 11.07 -13.12 -0.22
CA ASN A 177 10.74 -14.28 0.62
C ASN A 177 9.22 -14.43 0.80
N MET A 178 8.53 -13.34 1.08
CA MET A 178 7.07 -13.33 1.29
C MET A 178 6.33 -13.62 -0.01
N TRP A 179 6.79 -13.08 -1.14
CA TRP A 179 6.27 -13.44 -2.46
C TRP A 179 6.44 -14.94 -2.74
N GLY A 180 7.65 -15.46 -2.51
CA GLY A 180 7.95 -16.88 -2.69
C GLY A 180 7.08 -17.80 -1.84
N LYS A 181 6.82 -17.43 -0.58
CA LYS A 181 6.09 -18.22 0.41
C LYS A 181 4.57 -18.21 0.25
N PHE A 182 3.98 -17.07 -0.11
CA PHE A 182 2.53 -16.89 -0.07
C PHE A 182 1.89 -16.73 -1.44
N ARG A 183 2.57 -16.04 -2.36
CA ARG A 183 2.01 -15.66 -3.67
C ARG A 183 2.38 -16.66 -4.77
N LYS A 184 3.67 -17.00 -4.86
CA LYS A 184 4.18 -17.93 -5.89
C LYS A 184 3.71 -19.37 -5.64
N SER A 185 3.71 -19.78 -4.37
CA SER A 185 3.44 -21.14 -3.91
C SER A 185 2.03 -21.34 -3.35
N SER A 186 1.06 -20.53 -3.76
CA SER A 186 -0.35 -20.83 -3.49
C SER A 186 -0.68 -22.13 -4.23
N ASN A 187 -0.38 -23.24 -3.56
CA ASN A 187 -0.71 -24.57 -4.03
C ASN A 187 -2.22 -24.60 -4.12
N VAL A 188 -2.71 -24.55 -5.35
CA VAL A 188 -4.07 -24.92 -5.71
C VAL A 188 -4.15 -26.42 -5.42
N TYR A 189 -4.42 -26.76 -4.17
CA TYR A 189 -4.93 -28.09 -3.85
C TYR A 189 -6.38 -28.06 -4.30
N ALA A 190 -6.59 -28.46 -5.55
CA ALA A 190 -7.88 -28.90 -6.06
C ALA A 190 -8.25 -30.26 -5.44
#